data_AF-A0ABD4KUT0-F1
#
_entry.id   AF-A0ABD4KUT0-F1
#
_cell.length_a   1.000
_cell.length_b   1.000
_cell.length_c   1.000
_cell.angle_alpha   90.00
_cell.angle_beta   90.00
_cell.angle_gamma   90.00
#
_symmetry.space_group_name_H-M   'P 1'
#
loop_
_entity.id
_entity.type
_entity.pdbx_description
1 polymer ?
#
loop_
_entity_poly.entity_id
_entity_poly.type
_entity_poly.pdbx_seq_one_letter_code
_entity_poly.pdbx_strand_id
1 'polypeptide(L)'
;VQFVLDRFANVQQAIQYFATHSITIVSELLPDTSNTQSHLHLALSDADGCSGVIEVRNGRFELYESPQDTVVTNQPDYKTQRMLTAYWQYIWGKRPNAPVEHPVFSAPGGNSATQRFERASY
;
A
#
# COMPACT_ATOMS: atom_id res chain seq x y z
N VAL A 1 -15.12 -2.07 -2.63
CA VAL A 1 -14.80 -2.75 -1.35
C VAL A 1 -15.74 -3.93 -1.10
N GLN A 2 -17.06 -3.72 -1.05
CA GLN A 2 -18.04 -4.78 -0.72
C GLN A 2 -17.85 -6.10 -1.47
N PHE A 3 -17.65 -6.04 -2.80
CA PHE A 3 -17.39 -7.24 -3.62
C PHE A 3 -16.24 -8.12 -3.07
N VAL A 4 -15.15 -7.52 -2.58
CA VAL A 4 -14.01 -8.30 -2.07
C VAL A 4 -14.36 -8.98 -0.76
N LEU A 5 -15.08 -8.26 0.12
CA LEU A 5 -15.53 -8.80 1.41
C LEU A 5 -16.57 -9.91 1.27
N ASP A 6 -17.44 -9.84 0.25
CA ASP A 6 -18.47 -10.85 0.02
C ASP A 6 -17.94 -12.13 -0.64
N ARG A 7 -16.78 -12.06 -1.30
CA ARG A 7 -16.32 -13.11 -2.23
C ARG A 7 -15.10 -13.88 -1.78
N PHE A 8 -14.26 -13.33 -0.90
CA PHE A 8 -12.98 -13.93 -0.53
C PHE A 8 -12.85 -14.09 0.98
N ALA A 9 -12.35 -15.25 1.41
CA ALA A 9 -12.14 -15.54 2.82
C ALA A 9 -10.77 -15.07 3.34
N ASN A 10 -9.80 -14.90 2.43
CA ASN A 10 -8.44 -14.47 2.77
C ASN A 10 -7.82 -13.60 1.65
N VAL A 11 -6.68 -12.97 1.95
CA VAL A 11 -5.99 -12.04 1.04
C VAL A 11 -5.54 -12.76 -0.23
N GLN A 12 -4.98 -13.97 -0.09
CA GLN A 12 -4.45 -14.73 -1.22
C GLN A 12 -5.52 -14.99 -2.28
N GLN A 13 -6.72 -15.39 -1.88
CA GLN A 13 -7.84 -15.62 -2.80
C GLN A 13 -8.23 -14.35 -3.56
N ALA A 14 -8.27 -13.21 -2.88
CA ALA A 14 -8.56 -11.93 -3.51
C ALA A 14 -7.46 -11.57 -4.53
N ILE A 15 -6.19 -11.57 -4.12
CA ILE A 15 -5.05 -11.25 -5.01
C ILE A 15 -5.03 -12.15 -6.24
N GLN A 16 -5.18 -13.47 -6.06
CA GLN A 16 -5.21 -14.42 -7.16
C GLN A 16 -6.38 -14.13 -8.13
N TYR A 17 -7.56 -13.81 -7.61
CA TYR A 17 -8.71 -13.48 -8.46
C TYR A 17 -8.45 -12.25 -9.33
N PHE A 18 -7.92 -11.16 -8.75
CA PHE A 18 -7.58 -9.94 -9.49
C PHE A 18 -6.40 -10.16 -10.45
N ALA A 19 -5.52 -11.12 -10.20
CA ALA A 19 -4.42 -11.46 -11.09
C ALA A 19 -4.88 -12.21 -12.37
N THR A 20 -5.93 -13.03 -12.26
CA THR A 20 -6.35 -13.91 -13.37
C THR A 20 -7.59 -13.42 -14.13
N HIS A 21 -8.37 -12.50 -13.56
CA HIS A 21 -9.62 -12.03 -14.16
C HIS A 21 -9.50 -10.58 -14.65
N SER A 22 -10.04 -10.32 -15.84
CA SER A 22 -10.18 -8.97 -16.38
C SER A 22 -11.32 -8.25 -15.67
N ILE A 23 -10.99 -7.37 -14.73
CA ILE A 23 -11.96 -6.53 -14.02
C ILE A 23 -11.79 -5.09 -14.52
N THR A 24 -12.88 -4.49 -14.98
CA THR A 24 -12.89 -3.08 -15.36
C THR A 24 -13.45 -2.26 -14.20
N ILE A 25 -12.63 -1.37 -13.65
CA ILE A 25 -13.12 -0.37 -12.69
C ILE A 25 -13.66 0.81 -13.46
N VAL A 26 -14.97 1.02 -13.32
CA VAL A 26 -15.64 2.22 -13.82
C VAL A 26 -15.57 3.27 -12.72
N SER A 27 -14.76 4.31 -12.93
CA SER A 27 -14.77 5.48 -12.08
C SER A 27 -15.75 6.50 -12.65
N GLU A 28 -16.60 7.03 -11.79
CA GLU A 28 -17.31 8.28 -12.07
C GLU A 28 -16.46 9.47 -11.62
N LEU A 29 -16.82 10.67 -12.09
CA LEU A 29 -16.28 11.90 -11.55
C LEU A 29 -16.76 12.06 -10.12
N LEU A 30 -15.87 12.52 -9.23
CA LEU A 30 -16.29 12.88 -7.89
C LEU A 30 -17.36 13.98 -7.98
N PRO A 31 -18.42 13.93 -7.15
CA PRO A 31 -19.50 14.92 -7.16
C PRO A 31 -19.06 16.29 -6.60
N ASP A 32 -17.77 16.46 -6.31
CA ASP A 32 -17.18 17.72 -5.89
C ASP A 32 -16.74 18.58 -7.08
N THR A 33 -16.34 19.81 -6.81
CA THR A 33 -15.90 20.76 -7.86
C THR A 33 -14.54 20.41 -8.46
N SER A 34 -13.91 19.30 -8.05
CA SER A 34 -12.55 18.96 -8.45
C SER A 34 -12.48 18.39 -9.88
N ASN A 35 -13.59 17.87 -10.42
CA ASN A 35 -13.62 17.15 -11.70
C ASN A 35 -12.52 16.08 -11.82
N THR A 36 -12.10 15.49 -10.69
CA THR A 36 -11.04 14.49 -10.66
C THR A 36 -11.63 13.09 -10.77
N GLN A 37 -10.93 12.20 -11.49
CA GLN A 37 -11.21 10.77 -11.42
C GLN A 37 -10.80 10.23 -10.05
N SER A 38 -11.60 9.31 -9.51
CA SER A 38 -11.24 8.64 -8.27
C SER A 38 -10.07 7.68 -8.53
N HIS A 39 -8.91 7.98 -7.92
CA HIS A 39 -7.78 7.05 -7.87
C HIS A 39 -7.83 6.33 -6.53
N LEU A 40 -8.08 5.03 -6.57
CA LEU A 40 -8.25 4.20 -5.38
C LEU A 40 -7.23 3.06 -5.39
N HIS A 41 -6.75 2.71 -4.21
CA HIS A 41 -6.17 1.41 -3.93
C HIS A 41 -7.01 0.73 -2.84
N LEU A 42 -6.95 -0.59 -2.81
CA LEU A 42 -7.59 -1.41 -1.79
C LEU A 42 -6.50 -2.11 -0.98
N ALA A 43 -6.49 -1.87 0.33
CA ALA A 43 -5.67 -2.63 1.26
C ALA A 43 -6.53 -3.68 1.99
N LEU A 44 -5.96 -4.87 2.12
CA LEU A 44 -6.59 -6.06 2.69
C LEU A 44 -5.66 -6.64 3.75
N SER A 45 -6.25 -7.21 4.79
CA SER A 45 -5.56 -8.05 5.76
C SER A 45 -6.49 -9.20 6.14
N ASP A 46 -5.93 -10.35 6.48
CA ASP A 46 -6.68 -11.52 6.94
C ASP A 46 -6.21 -12.03 8.31
N ALA A 47 -6.96 -12.99 8.86
CA ALA A 47 -6.70 -13.57 10.18
C ALA A 47 -5.40 -14.38 10.25
N ASP A 48 -4.85 -14.80 9.10
CA ASP A 48 -3.58 -15.52 9.01
C ASP A 48 -2.37 -14.57 9.05
N GLY A 49 -2.62 -13.25 9.09
CA GLY A 49 -1.59 -12.21 9.15
C GLY A 49 -1.02 -11.85 7.78
N CYS A 50 -1.66 -12.27 6.68
CA CYS A 50 -1.29 -11.81 5.35
C CYS A 50 -1.85 -10.41 5.11
N SER A 51 -1.08 -9.57 4.43
CA SER A 51 -1.54 -8.25 3.96
C SER A 51 -1.45 -8.19 2.44
N GLY A 52 -2.38 -7.45 1.83
CA GLY A 52 -2.41 -7.25 0.39
C GLY A 52 -2.78 -5.83 0.01
N VAL A 53 -2.16 -5.30 -1.04
CA VAL A 53 -2.48 -4.00 -1.63
C VAL A 53 -2.78 -4.19 -3.11
N ILE A 54 -3.92 -3.66 -3.56
CA ILE A 54 -4.36 -3.66 -4.95
C ILE A 54 -4.42 -2.21 -5.41
N GLU A 55 -3.50 -1.81 -6.28
CA GLU A 55 -3.49 -0.48 -6.90
C GLU A 55 -4.00 -0.55 -8.34
N VAL A 56 -4.69 0.50 -8.77
CA VAL A 56 -5.21 0.61 -10.14
C VAL A 56 -4.46 1.71 -10.86
N ARG A 57 -3.69 1.34 -11.87
CA ARG A 57 -2.88 2.28 -12.66
C ARG A 57 -3.07 2.03 -14.14
N ASN A 58 -3.44 3.07 -14.87
CA ASN A 58 -3.65 2.99 -16.32
C ASN A 58 -4.58 1.84 -16.74
N GLY A 59 -5.62 1.57 -15.95
CA GLY A 59 -6.57 0.48 -16.19
C GLY A 59 -6.04 -0.93 -15.92
N ARG A 60 -4.88 -1.07 -15.25
CA ARG A 60 -4.28 -2.35 -14.84
C ARG A 60 -4.15 -2.43 -13.33
N PHE A 61 -4.22 -3.64 -12.80
CA PHE A 61 -3.97 -3.91 -11.38
C PHE A 61 -2.47 -4.13 -11.15
N GLU A 62 -1.93 -3.39 -10.17
CA GLU A 62 -0.67 -3.72 -9.53
C GLU A 62 -1.00 -4.37 -8.18
N LEU A 63 -0.51 -5.58 -7.97
CA LEU A 63 -0.88 -6.43 -6.84
C LEU A 63 0.34 -6.66 -5.97
N TYR A 64 0.18 -6.45 -4.67
CA TYR A 64 1.19 -6.68 -3.65
C TYR A 64 0.60 -7.59 -2.59
N GLU A 65 1.35 -8.60 -2.18
CA GLU A 65 0.97 -9.57 -1.15
C GLU A 65 2.20 -9.86 -0.28
N SER A 66 2.11 -9.56 1.00
CA SER A 66 3.17 -9.80 1.97
C SER A 66 2.66 -9.54 3.39
N PRO A 67 3.02 -10.39 4.38
CA PRO A 67 2.79 -10.08 5.79
C PRO A 67 3.52 -8.82 6.28
N GLN A 68 4.53 -8.34 5.54
CA GLN A 68 5.31 -7.14 5.87
C GLN A 68 4.69 -5.85 5.30
N ASP A 69 3.72 -5.95 4.39
CA ASP A 69 3.06 -4.82 3.74
C ASP A 69 1.94 -4.25 4.64
N THR A 70 2.28 -3.88 5.89
CA THR A 70 1.32 -3.52 6.96
C THR A 70 0.88 -2.05 6.97
N VAL A 71 1.57 -1.20 6.21
CA VAL A 71 1.28 0.24 6.11
C VAL A 71 0.95 0.56 4.67
N VAL A 72 -0.06 1.41 4.47
CA VAL A 72 -0.44 2.02 3.19
C VAL A 72 -0.88 3.46 3.43
N THR A 73 -0.53 4.37 2.53
CA THR A 73 -1.07 5.74 2.51
C THR A 73 -1.47 6.12 1.09
N ASN A 74 -1.52 7.40 0.74
CA ASN A 74 -2.20 7.86 -0.47
C ASN A 74 -1.30 7.82 -1.71
N GLN A 75 -0.11 8.40 -1.60
CA GLN A 75 0.82 8.69 -2.71
C GLN A 75 2.26 8.64 -2.17
N PRO A 76 3.27 8.31 -2.99
CA PRO A 76 3.23 7.86 -4.40
C PRO A 76 2.66 6.43 -4.54
N ASP A 77 2.85 5.78 -5.70
CA ASP A 77 2.48 4.36 -5.84
C ASP A 77 3.16 3.46 -4.78
N TYR A 78 2.52 2.33 -4.48
CA TYR A 78 2.91 1.49 -3.36
C TYR A 78 4.32 0.91 -3.50
N LYS A 79 4.74 0.56 -4.72
CA LYS A 79 6.12 0.16 -5.01
C LYS A 79 7.11 1.23 -4.57
N THR A 80 6.82 2.50 -4.87
CA THR A 80 7.65 3.64 -4.46
C THR A 80 7.60 3.83 -2.94
N GLN A 81 6.42 3.71 -2.30
CA GLN A 81 6.30 3.75 -0.83
C GLN A 81 7.19 2.67 -0.18
N ARG A 82 7.15 1.42 -0.65
CA ARG A 82 8.03 0.33 -0.17
C ARG A 82 9.52 0.65 -0.35
N MET A 83 9.89 1.27 -1.47
CA MET A 83 11.28 1.67 -1.74
C MET A 83 11.76 2.78 -0.81
N LEU A 84 10.90 3.75 -0.48
CA LEU A 84 11.25 4.84 0.44
C LEU A 84 11.38 4.31 1.87
N THR A 85 10.45 3.48 2.33
CA THR A 85 10.58 2.84 3.66
C THR A 85 11.82 1.97 3.75
N ALA A 86 12.21 1.32 2.66
CA ALA A 86 13.47 0.60 2.60
C ALA A 86 14.68 1.46 3.01
N TYR A 87 14.73 2.72 2.60
CA TYR A 87 15.76 3.69 3.01
C TYR A 87 15.60 4.10 4.48
N TRP A 88 14.38 4.38 4.95
CA TRP A 88 14.16 4.76 6.35
C TRP A 88 14.52 3.64 7.33
N GLN A 89 14.13 2.40 7.04
CA GLN A 89 14.53 1.22 7.82
C GLN A 89 16.05 1.07 7.91
N TYR A 90 16.79 1.47 6.87
CA TYR A 90 18.25 1.46 6.91
C TYR A 90 18.78 2.51 7.88
N ILE A 91 18.40 3.77 7.73
CA ILE A 91 18.93 4.85 8.59
C ILE A 91 18.45 4.76 10.04
N TRP A 92 17.35 4.05 10.32
CA TRP A 92 16.91 3.71 11.67
C TRP A 92 17.62 2.49 12.28
N GLY A 93 18.54 1.85 11.54
CA GLY A 93 19.28 0.68 12.01
C GLY A 93 18.43 -0.59 12.12
N LYS A 94 17.27 -0.64 11.46
CA LYS A 94 16.33 -1.77 11.52
C LYS A 94 16.56 -2.84 10.46
N ARG A 95 17.50 -2.62 9.53
CA ARG A 95 17.88 -3.60 8.51
C ARG A 95 18.90 -4.60 9.07
N PRO A 96 18.56 -5.89 9.22
CA PRO A 96 19.48 -6.90 9.78
C PRO A 96 20.77 -7.07 8.95
N ASN A 97 20.67 -6.90 7.63
CA ASN A 97 21.76 -7.14 6.68
C ASN A 97 22.55 -5.86 6.33
N ALA A 98 22.26 -4.73 6.96
CA ALA A 98 22.89 -3.43 6.67
C ALA A 98 22.95 -2.58 7.95
N PRO A 99 23.84 -2.91 8.90
CA PRO A 99 23.97 -2.18 10.15
C PRO A 99 24.48 -0.75 9.91
N VAL A 100 24.01 0.20 10.71
CA VAL A 100 24.43 1.60 10.68
C VAL A 100 25.04 1.96 12.02
N GLU A 101 26.23 2.55 12.02
CA GLU A 101 26.97 2.93 13.23
C GLU A 101 26.26 4.03 14.04
N HIS A 102 25.57 4.94 13.35
CA HIS A 102 24.85 6.07 13.94
C HIS A 102 23.41 6.12 13.43
N PRO A 103 22.50 5.29 13.97
CA PRO A 103 21.11 5.30 13.57
C PRO A 103 20.39 6.57 14.00
N VAL A 104 19.39 6.97 13.22
CA VAL A 104 18.48 8.08 13.54
C VAL A 104 17.36 7.55 14.43
N PHE A 105 16.99 8.28 15.48
CA PHE A 105 15.92 7.89 16.42
C PHE A 105 14.68 8.79 16.32
N SER A 106 14.47 9.41 15.16
CA SER A 106 13.34 10.29 14.87
C SER A 106 12.58 9.83 13.64
N ALA A 107 11.28 10.15 13.63
CA ALA A 107 10.40 9.94 12.49
C ALA A 107 9.98 11.28 11.89
N PRO A 108 9.71 11.35 10.57
CA PRO A 108 9.27 12.58 9.93
C PRO A 108 7.91 13.06 10.48
N GLY A 109 7.82 14.34 10.83
CA GLY A 109 6.66 14.94 11.50
C GLY A 109 5.68 15.68 10.59
N GLY A 110 5.99 15.84 9.31
CA GLY A 110 5.12 16.56 8.37
C GLY A 110 3.86 15.77 8.00
N ASN A 111 3.00 16.46 7.26
CA ASN A 111 1.68 15.98 6.88
C ASN A 111 1.62 15.36 5.47
N SER A 112 2.74 15.26 4.74
CA SER A 112 2.74 14.62 3.41
C SER A 112 2.47 13.12 3.52
N ALA A 113 1.91 12.50 2.48
CA ALA A 113 1.58 11.07 2.47
C ALA A 113 2.82 10.20 2.78
N THR A 114 3.94 10.47 2.10
CA THR A 114 5.23 9.83 2.39
C THR A 114 5.62 9.98 3.86
N GLN A 115 5.60 11.17 4.44
CA GLN A 115 6.00 11.35 5.83
C GLN A 115 5.08 10.62 6.82
N ARG A 116 3.78 10.54 6.54
CA ARG A 116 2.84 9.72 7.33
C ARG A 116 3.12 8.23 7.19
N PHE A 117 3.45 7.76 5.98
CA PHE A 117 3.82 6.37 5.71
C PHE A 117 5.03 5.98 6.53
N GLU A 118 6.11 6.76 6.45
CA GLU A 118 7.34 6.47 7.19
C GLU A 118 7.11 6.49 8.69
N ARG A 119 6.39 7.49 9.21
CA ARG A 119 6.08 7.55 10.65
C ARG A 119 5.27 6.34 11.14
N ALA A 120 4.37 5.80 10.31
CA ALA A 120 3.62 4.59 10.64
C ALA A 120 4.48 3.31 10.51
N SER A 121 5.55 3.34 9.69
CA SER A 121 6.50 2.25 9.50
C SER A 121 7.67 2.23 10.51
N TYR A 122 7.78 3.25 11.37
CA TYR A 122 8.82 3.38 12.42
C TYR A 122 8.62 2.40 13.58
#